data_AF-A0AAN7PHZ9-F1
#
_entry.id   AF-A0AAN7PHZ9-F1
#
_cell.length_a   1.000
_cell.length_b   1.000
_cell.length_c   1.000
_cell.angle_alpha   90.00
_cell.angle_beta   90.00
_cell.angle_gamma   90.00
#
_symmetry.space_group_name_H-M   'P 1'
#
loop_
_entity.id
_entity.type
_entity.pdbx_description
1 polymer ?
#
loop_
_entity_poly.entity_id
_entity_poly.type
_entity_poly.pdbx_seq_one_letter_code
_entity_poly.pdbx_strand_id
1 'polypeptide(L)'
;MVYVNKFDILTDDLTAETYNLLRDLSYPHKLSERTYKDLCEIMTKHFSPNISVFRERAECYNAMQKADEAITEWHARIKNLAINCKFVNLDKVLRDKFVTGLVKEPILDKLCEQEFKET
;
A
#
# COMPACT_ATOMS: atom_id res chain seq x y z
N MET A 1 -13.07 -36.53 -22.73
CA MET A 1 -12.61 -35.43 -21.85
C MET A 1 -12.51 -34.19 -22.71
N VAL A 2 -13.44 -33.24 -22.58
CA VAL A 2 -13.31 -31.94 -23.26
C VAL A 2 -12.23 -31.17 -22.51
N TYR A 3 -11.09 -30.93 -23.16
CA TYR A 3 -10.07 -30.05 -22.60
C TYR A 3 -10.61 -28.63 -22.63
N VAL A 4 -11.03 -28.12 -21.47
CA VAL A 4 -11.47 -26.74 -21.35
C VAL A 4 -10.22 -25.88 -21.15
N ASN A 5 -9.95 -25.01 -22.12
CA ASN A 5 -8.81 -24.10 -22.07
C ASN A 5 -9.13 -22.94 -21.13
N LYS A 6 -8.25 -22.69 -20.15
CA LYS A 6 -8.43 -21.62 -19.16
C LYS A 6 -8.51 -20.22 -19.79
N PHE A 7 -7.90 -20.03 -20.96
CA PHE A 7 -8.00 -18.79 -21.71
C PHE A 7 -9.43 -18.54 -22.20
N ASP A 8 -10.06 -19.54 -22.81
CA ASP A 8 -11.39 -19.42 -23.41
C ASP A 8 -12.45 -19.15 -22.33
N ILE A 9 -12.39 -19.88 -21.20
CA ILE A 9 -13.28 -19.64 -20.05
C ILE A 9 -13.12 -18.21 -19.53
N LEU A 10 -11.87 -17.75 -19.37
CA LEU A 10 -11.60 -16.41 -18.87
C LEU A 10 -12.22 -15.36 -19.79
N THR A 11 -11.99 -15.45 -21.10
CA THR A 11 -12.48 -14.45 -22.06
C THR A 11 -14.00 -14.44 -22.20
N ASP A 12 -14.66 -15.60 -22.05
CA ASP A 12 -16.11 -15.72 -22.13
C ASP A 12 -16.81 -15.05 -20.93
N ASP A 13 -16.18 -15.07 -19.75
CA ASP A 13 -16.70 -14.47 -18.53
C ASP A 13 -16.38 -12.95 -18.41
N LEU A 14 -15.57 -12.37 -19.31
CA LEU A 14 -15.24 -10.94 -19.28
C LEU A 14 -16.33 -10.07 -19.91
N THR A 15 -16.54 -8.90 -19.31
CA THR A 15 -17.28 -7.82 -19.99
C THR A 15 -16.48 -7.30 -21.19
N ALA A 16 -17.19 -6.76 -22.19
CA ALA A 16 -16.57 -6.18 -23.38
C ALA A 16 -15.55 -5.08 -23.05
N GLU A 17 -15.81 -4.29 -22.00
CA GLU A 17 -14.90 -3.27 -21.49
C GLU A 17 -13.58 -3.88 -20.97
N THR A 18 -13.68 -4.89 -20.10
CA THR A 18 -12.51 -5.56 -19.52
C THR A 18 -11.69 -6.29 -20.59
N TYR A 19 -12.36 -6.91 -21.57
CA TYR A 19 -11.70 -7.56 -22.70
C TYR A 19 -10.92 -6.56 -23.56
N ASN A 20 -11.55 -5.42 -23.92
CA ASN A 20 -10.89 -4.37 -24.71
C ASN A 20 -9.69 -3.78 -23.96
N LEU A 21 -9.84 -3.50 -22.67
CA LEU A 21 -8.73 -3.05 -21.83
C LEU A 21 -7.58 -4.08 -21.81
N LEU A 22 -7.88 -5.37 -21.62
CA LEU A 22 -6.88 -6.42 -21.60
C LEU A 22 -6.15 -6.54 -22.96
N ARG A 23 -6.87 -6.33 -24.06
CA ARG A 23 -6.33 -6.21 -25.43
C ARG A 23 -5.38 -5.04 -25.57
N ASP A 24 -5.79 -3.87 -25.11
CA ASP A 24 -5.00 -2.65 -25.22
C ASP A 24 -3.74 -2.74 -24.34
N LEU A 25 -3.85 -3.32 -23.14
CA LEU A 25 -2.71 -3.58 -22.24
C LEU A 25 -1.77 -4.70 -22.75
N SER A 26 -2.25 -5.55 -23.66
CA SER A 26 -1.47 -6.64 -24.23
C SER A 26 -0.65 -6.23 -25.46
N TYR A 27 -0.94 -5.07 -26.06
CA TYR A 27 -0.26 -4.54 -27.23
C TYR A 27 1.28 -4.44 -27.02
N PRO A 28 2.11 -4.84 -27.99
CA PRO A 28 1.80 -5.25 -29.38
C PRO A 28 1.40 -6.73 -29.56
N HIS A 29 1.35 -7.52 -28.49
CA HIS A 29 1.08 -8.96 -28.55
C HIS A 29 -0.42 -9.25 -28.52
N LYS A 30 -0.86 -10.35 -29.15
CA LYS A 30 -2.25 -10.78 -29.09
C LYS A 30 -2.56 -11.45 -27.74
N LEU A 31 -3.82 -11.38 -27.31
CA LEU A 31 -4.26 -12.07 -26.08
C LEU A 31 -4.02 -13.57 -26.13
N SER A 32 -4.29 -14.18 -27.29
CA SER A 32 -4.10 -15.62 -27.53
C SER A 32 -2.63 -16.06 -27.47
N GLU A 33 -1.68 -15.12 -27.55
CA GLU A 33 -0.25 -15.38 -27.45
C GLU A 33 0.25 -15.30 -26.00
N ARG A 34 -0.59 -14.81 -25.07
CA ARG A 34 -0.26 -14.70 -23.64
C ARG A 34 -0.78 -15.90 -22.89
N THR A 35 -0.06 -16.29 -21.84
CA THR A 35 -0.53 -17.37 -20.96
C THR A 35 -1.65 -16.86 -20.06
N TYR A 36 -2.49 -17.76 -19.57
CA TYR A 36 -3.50 -17.44 -18.55
C TYR A 36 -2.88 -16.71 -17.34
N LYS A 37 -1.67 -17.11 -16.94
CA LYS A 37 -0.94 -16.47 -15.83
C LYS A 37 -0.62 -15.00 -16.14
N ASP A 38 -0.11 -14.72 -17.35
CA ASP A 38 0.21 -13.34 -17.75
C ASP A 38 -1.04 -12.46 -17.78
N LEU A 39 -2.16 -12.99 -18.26
CA LEU A 39 -3.43 -12.28 -18.28
C LEU A 39 -3.93 -11.98 -16.86
N CYS A 40 -3.85 -12.96 -15.96
CA CYS A 40 -4.16 -12.75 -14.54
C CYS A 40 -3.25 -11.67 -13.93
N GLU A 41 -1.95 -11.64 -14.25
CA GLU A 41 -1.03 -10.62 -13.74
C GLU A 41 -1.34 -9.23 -14.27
N ILE A 42 -1.66 -9.08 -15.57
CA ILE A 42 -2.06 -7.80 -16.16
C ILE A 42 -3.34 -7.28 -15.52
N MET A 43 -4.35 -8.15 -15.41
CA MET A 43 -5.61 -7.81 -14.76
C MET A 43 -5.41 -7.48 -13.28
N THR A 44 -4.62 -8.26 -12.56
CA THR A 44 -4.28 -8.00 -11.15
C THR A 44 -3.59 -6.65 -11.01
N LYS A 45 -2.63 -6.32 -11.87
CA LYS A 45 -1.94 -5.03 -11.83
C LYS A 45 -2.87 -3.84 -12.09
N HIS A 46 -3.86 -4.00 -12.97
CA HIS A 46 -4.76 -2.93 -13.37
C HIS A 46 -5.94 -2.75 -12.39
N PHE A 47 -6.56 -3.86 -11.97
CA PHE A 47 -7.76 -3.86 -11.14
C PHE A 47 -7.49 -4.04 -9.65
N SER A 48 -6.29 -4.50 -9.26
CA SER A 48 -5.94 -4.36 -7.85
C SER A 48 -5.96 -2.88 -7.55
N PRO A 49 -6.63 -2.44 -6.47
CA PRO A 49 -6.28 -1.16 -5.92
C PRO A 49 -4.78 -1.24 -5.70
N ASN A 50 -4.01 -0.42 -6.40
CA ASN A 50 -2.74 -0.03 -5.85
C ASN A 50 -3.14 0.61 -4.53
N ILE A 51 -3.11 -0.17 -3.45
CA ILE A 51 -2.90 0.33 -2.11
C ILE A 51 -1.57 1.04 -2.27
N SER A 52 -1.67 2.29 -2.68
CA SER A 52 -0.54 3.04 -3.17
C SER A 52 0.32 3.13 -1.95
N VAL A 53 1.52 2.55 -2.00
CA VAL A 53 2.49 2.67 -0.93
C VAL A 53 2.60 4.15 -0.54
N PHE A 54 2.44 5.05 -1.51
CA PHE A 54 2.35 6.48 -1.28
C PHE A 54 1.10 6.91 -0.47
N ARG A 55 -0.09 6.37 -0.75
CA ARG A 55 -1.31 6.64 0.05
C ARG A 55 -1.15 6.15 1.49
N GLU A 56 -0.71 4.90 1.69
CA GLU A 56 -0.48 4.34 3.04
C GLU A 56 0.53 5.19 3.81
N ARG A 57 1.63 5.56 3.14
CA ARG A 57 2.65 6.46 3.71
C ARG A 57 2.06 7.83 4.03
N ALA A 58 1.26 8.41 3.15
CA ALA A 58 0.63 9.70 3.39
C ALA A 58 -0.31 9.64 4.61
N GLU A 59 -1.10 8.57 4.76
CA GLU A 59 -1.95 8.36 5.93
C GLU A 59 -1.11 8.21 7.21
N CYS A 60 -0.05 7.41 7.18
CA CYS A 60 0.88 7.26 8.30
C CYS A 60 1.56 8.59 8.66
N TYR A 61 2.02 9.37 7.68
CA TYR A 61 2.71 10.64 7.90
C TYR A 61 1.78 11.74 8.39
N ASN A 62 0.53 11.77 7.95
CA ASN A 62 -0.46 12.76 8.36
C ASN A 62 -1.14 12.42 9.69
N ALA A 63 -0.97 11.19 10.21
CA ALA A 63 -1.55 10.80 11.48
C ALA A 63 -1.02 11.67 12.63
N MET A 64 -1.91 12.17 13.49
CA MET A 64 -1.57 12.84 14.74
C MET A 64 -2.27 12.11 15.88
N GLN A 65 -1.68 12.12 17.07
CA GLN A 65 -2.32 11.66 18.30
C GLN A 65 -3.62 12.47 18.49
N LYS A 66 -4.70 11.79 18.87
CA LYS A 66 -5.96 12.47 19.18
C LYS A 66 -5.92 13.01 20.61
N ALA A 67 -6.70 14.05 20.90
CA ALA A 67 -6.71 14.68 22.23
C ALA A 67 -7.12 13.71 23.37
N ASP A 68 -7.93 12.71 23.04
CA ASP A 68 -8.46 11.67 23.92
C ASP A 68 -7.72 10.33 23.80
N GLU A 69 -6.67 10.25 22.99
CA GLU A 69 -5.94 9.00 22.74
C GLU A 69 -4.75 8.86 23.70
N ALA A 70 -4.70 7.72 24.39
CA ALA A 70 -3.57 7.42 25.28
C ALA A 70 -2.28 7.22 24.47
N ILE A 71 -1.13 7.49 25.09
CA ILE A 71 0.18 7.37 24.43
C ILE A 71 0.42 5.95 23.90
N THR A 72 -0.01 4.92 24.63
CA THR A 72 0.10 3.51 24.23
C THR A 72 -0.78 3.18 23.03
N GLU A 73 -1.97 3.77 22.95
CA GLU A 73 -2.91 3.62 21.83
C GLU A 73 -2.36 4.32 20.58
N TRP A 74 -1.82 5.52 20.74
CA TRP A 74 -1.14 6.26 19.68
C TRP A 74 -0.01 5.42 19.07
N HIS A 75 0.88 4.89 19.91
CA HIS A 75 1.97 4.03 19.45
C HIS A 75 1.47 2.79 18.70
N ALA A 76 0.43 2.11 19.20
CA ALA A 76 -0.17 0.96 18.53
C ALA A 76 -0.79 1.33 17.18
N ARG A 77 -1.46 2.49 17.09
CA ARG A 77 -2.10 2.97 15.86
C ARG A 77 -1.08 3.30 14.77
N ILE A 78 0.00 4.01 15.08
CA ILE A 78 1.05 4.30 14.09
C ILE A 78 1.66 2.99 13.56
N LYS A 79 1.93 2.02 14.44
CA LYS A 79 2.43 0.71 14.03
C LYS A 79 1.51 0.04 13.02
N ASN A 80 0.20 0.07 13.27
CA ASN A 80 -0.79 -0.50 12.35
C ASN A 80 -0.83 0.25 11.00
N LEU A 81 -0.77 1.58 11.01
CA LEU A 81 -0.73 2.38 9.77
C LEU A 81 0.54 2.13 8.95
N ALA A 82 1.65 1.76 9.60
CA ALA A 82 2.92 1.52 8.91
C ALA A 82 3.03 0.13 8.25
N ILE A 83 2.12 -0.82 8.53
CA ILE A 83 2.22 -2.23 8.07
C ILE A 83 2.39 -2.32 6.55
N ASN A 84 1.58 -1.56 5.79
CA ASN A 84 1.59 -1.61 4.32
C ASN A 84 2.48 -0.54 3.67
N CYS A 85 3.16 0.29 4.48
CA CYS A 85 3.97 1.40 3.99
C CYS A 85 5.31 0.97 3.35
N LYS A 86 5.71 -0.30 3.50
CA LYS A 86 6.98 -0.84 2.97
C LYS A 86 8.19 0.07 3.28
N PHE A 87 8.31 0.52 4.53
CA PHE A 87 9.46 1.33 4.96
C PHE A 87 10.73 0.48 5.03
N VAL A 88 11.86 1.02 4.56
CA VAL A 88 13.17 0.33 4.62
C VAL A 88 13.69 0.26 6.06
N ASN A 89 13.51 1.33 6.83
CA ASN A 89 13.89 1.41 8.24
C ASN A 89 12.66 1.75 9.08
N LEU A 90 11.85 0.74 9.37
CA LEU A 90 10.58 0.91 10.06
C LEU A 90 10.77 1.50 11.46
N ASP A 91 11.77 1.03 12.23
CA ASP A 91 11.97 1.49 13.60
C ASP A 91 12.32 2.97 13.69
N LYS A 92 13.18 3.47 12.79
CA LYS A 92 13.52 4.90 12.72
C LYS A 92 12.30 5.73 12.35
N VAL A 93 11.56 5.32 11.32
CA VAL A 93 10.35 6.03 10.86
C VAL A 93 9.27 6.06 11.95
N LEU A 94 9.04 4.94 12.64
CA LEU A 94 8.07 4.87 13.73
C LEU A 94 8.47 5.76 14.91
N ARG A 95 9.76 5.80 15.27
CA ARG A 95 10.26 6.69 16.34
C ARG A 95 10.03 8.16 15.99
N ASP A 96 10.48 8.57 14.81
CA ASP A 96 10.35 9.95 14.35
C ASP A 96 8.87 10.34 14.23
N LYS A 97 8.04 9.44 13.69
CA LYS A 97 6.62 9.70 13.53
C LYS A 97 5.87 9.74 14.86
N PHE A 98 6.24 8.86 15.80
CA PHE A 98 5.69 8.86 17.14
C PHE A 98 5.93 10.22 17.80
N VAL A 99 7.17 10.70 17.82
CA VAL A 99 7.53 11.99 18.43
C VAL A 99 6.84 13.16 17.71
N THR A 100 6.94 13.22 16.38
CA THR A 100 6.40 14.37 15.60
C THR A 100 4.88 14.42 15.55
N GLY A 101 4.19 13.30 15.80
CA GLY A 101 2.74 13.23 15.80
C GLY A 101 2.09 13.29 17.18
N LEU A 102 2.84 13.36 18.27
CA LEU A 102 2.28 13.56 19.61
C LEU A 102 1.54 14.90 19.68
N VAL A 103 0.42 14.94 20.42
CA VAL A 103 -0.20 16.21 20.82
C VAL A 103 0.84 16.97 21.65
N LYS A 104 1.01 18.28 21.40
CA LYS A 104 1.97 19.13 22.11
C LYS A 104 1.70 19.15 23.61
N GLU A 105 2.31 18.22 24.30
CA GLU A 105 2.62 18.28 25.72
C GLU A 105 3.99 18.96 25.89
N PRO A 106 4.32 19.58 27.05
CA PRO A 106 5.61 20.24 27.33
C PRO A 106 6.87 19.36 27.13
N ILE A 107 6.68 18.09 26.83
CA ILE A 107 7.70 17.06 26.61
C ILE A 107 8.34 17.20 25.22
N LEU A 108 7.59 17.59 24.18
CA LEU A 108 8.15 17.71 22.82
C LEU A 108 9.19 18.84 22.75
N ASP A 109 8.88 19.98 23.38
CA ASP A 109 9.81 21.12 23.44
C ASP A 109 11.11 20.74 24.17
N LYS A 110 11.00 20.03 25.30
CA LYS A 110 12.16 19.50 26.04
C LYS A 110 12.97 18.46 25.27
N LEU A 111 12.33 17.66 24.41
CA LEU A 111 13.01 16.64 23.61
C LEU A 111 13.78 17.28 22.43
N CYS A 112 13.23 18.34 21.84
CA CYS A 112 13.89 19.13 20.79
C CYS A 112 15.11 19.93 21.31
N GLU A 113 15.18 20.18 22.61
CA GLU A 113 16.34 20.80 23.27
C GLU A 113 17.51 19.83 23.53
N GLN A 114 17.32 18.52 23.32
CA GLN A 114 18.37 17.53 23.54
C GLN A 114 19.22 17.33 22.28
N GLU A 115 20.55 17.25 22.44
CA GLU A 115 21.45 16.90 21.33
C GLU A 115 21.14 15.49 20.81
N PHE A 116 20.94 15.37 19.50
CA PHE A 116 20.75 14.08 18.83
C PHE A 116 22.03 13.24 18.96
N LYS A 117 21.96 12.12 19.69
CA LYS A 117 23.01 11.11 19.74
C LYS A 117 22.61 9.93 18.88
N GLU A 118 23.37 9.67 17.81
CA GLU A 118 23.28 8.39 17.11
C GLU A 118 23.83 7.30 18.02
N THR A 119 22.99 6.33 18.35
CA THR A 119 23.37 5.07 19.02
C THR A 119 23.22 3.91 18.06
#